data_AF-A0A8J5TGX7-F1
#
_entry.id   AF-A0A8J5TGX7-F1
#
_cell.length_a   1.000
_cell.length_b   1.000
_cell.length_c   1.000
_cell.angle_alpha   90.00
_cell.angle_beta   90.00
_cell.angle_gamma   90.00
#
_symmetry.space_group_name_H-M   'P 1'
#
loop_
_entity.id
_entity.type
_entity.pdbx_description
1 polymer ?
#
loop_
_entity_poly.entity_id
_entity_poly.type
_entity_poly.pdbx_seq_one_letter_code
_entity_poly.pdbx_strand_id
1 'polypeptide(L)'
;METESKFDLLLQKMEDLLSLKASVETWMPDVERRIENLQATVDKLQVKVEKMEGVKESEEDRGIPSVEFVTLFLNPVYKEELELMFPRKDSVFYLLSRYLFHPSNDVWGMVTRFYDSYLKNVDERLGIQIRVFDGDEPFQHIMDQILLCASQEHLLPGVVSGGGGGAPPPITPAAAARSKAVLMTGLNSWYHDNIREMYWRSPSVTGEVVSVHQPSHEEHQHFFRSIHDMKALAEMYLLSLTDKIVTSGWSTFGYVGSGLGGLRPYIMIKLENHKVPNPPCKKSMSMEPCNHGPPYFECTKKEIDKVLDTGSLVPHVRSCEDMPWGRKLTDSIS
;
A
#
# COMPACT_ATOMS: atom_id res chain seq x y z
N MET A 1 -6.07 -35.75 28.87
CA MET A 1 -5.82 -34.43 29.50
C MET A 1 -5.32 -33.37 28.51
N GLU A 2 -4.18 -33.52 27.81
CA GLU A 2 -3.72 -32.49 26.83
C GLU A 2 -4.54 -32.41 25.53
N THR A 3 -5.15 -33.51 25.10
CA THR A 3 -5.96 -33.57 23.88
C THR A 3 -7.38 -33.03 24.06
N GLU A 4 -7.99 -33.21 25.24
CA GLU A 4 -9.28 -32.58 25.61
C GLU A 4 -9.17 -31.06 25.62
N SER A 5 -8.13 -30.51 26.24
CA SER A 5 -7.91 -29.06 26.32
C SER A 5 -7.76 -28.38 24.94
N LYS A 6 -7.15 -29.07 23.95
CA LYS A 6 -7.04 -28.55 22.59
C LYS A 6 -8.36 -28.62 21.82
N PHE A 7 -9.18 -29.62 22.10
CA PHE A 7 -10.50 -29.77 21.49
C PHE A 7 -11.47 -28.71 22.02
N ASP A 8 -11.46 -28.44 23.32
CA ASP A 8 -12.26 -27.38 23.94
C ASP A 8 -11.86 -25.99 23.43
N LEU A 9 -10.56 -25.76 23.21
CA LEU A 9 -10.06 -24.51 22.60
C LEU A 9 -10.51 -24.35 21.14
N LEU A 10 -10.60 -25.43 20.38
CA LEU A 10 -11.10 -25.42 19.01
C LEU A 10 -12.61 -25.16 18.95
N LEU A 11 -13.37 -25.76 19.87
CA LEU A 11 -14.80 -25.50 20.02
C LEU A 11 -15.07 -24.03 20.36
N GLN A 12 -14.34 -23.47 21.33
CA GLN A 12 -14.48 -22.06 21.69
C GLN A 12 -14.21 -21.14 20.49
N LYS A 13 -13.13 -21.39 19.73
CA LYS A 13 -12.81 -20.61 18.53
C LYS A 13 -13.88 -20.73 17.45
N MET A 14 -14.51 -21.90 17.33
CA MET A 14 -15.58 -22.13 16.35
C MET A 14 -16.85 -21.37 16.76
N GLU A 15 -17.19 -21.34 18.05
CA GLU A 15 -18.29 -20.54 18.58
C GLU A 15 -18.03 -19.04 18.42
N ASP A 16 -16.81 -18.58 18.68
CA ASP A 16 -16.41 -17.19 18.47
C ASP A 16 -16.53 -16.78 17.00
N LEU A 17 -16.12 -17.65 16.07
CA LEU A 17 -16.26 -17.43 14.62
C LEU A 17 -17.72 -17.41 14.16
N LEU A 18 -18.57 -18.27 14.73
CA LEU A 18 -20.00 -18.30 14.44
C LEU A 18 -20.71 -17.05 14.98
N SER A 19 -20.33 -16.58 16.17
CA SER A 19 -20.80 -15.33 16.74
C SER A 19 -20.37 -14.13 15.89
N LEU A 20 -19.10 -14.10 15.46
CA LEU A 20 -18.59 -13.07 14.57
C LEU A 20 -19.32 -13.07 13.23
N LYS A 21 -19.56 -14.25 12.65
CA LYS A 21 -20.33 -14.41 11.42
C LYS A 21 -21.76 -13.88 11.59
N ALA A 22 -22.44 -14.24 12.67
CA ALA A 22 -23.80 -13.76 12.94
C ALA A 22 -23.84 -12.24 13.13
N SER A 23 -22.87 -11.68 13.86
CA SER A 23 -22.71 -10.22 13.98
C SER A 23 -22.48 -9.59 12.61
N VAL A 24 -21.68 -10.23 11.74
CA VAL A 24 -21.42 -9.76 10.39
C VAL A 24 -22.66 -9.85 9.49
N GLU A 25 -23.49 -10.87 9.63
CA GLU A 25 -24.74 -11.00 8.88
C GLU A 25 -25.79 -9.97 9.32
N THR A 26 -25.72 -9.47 10.57
CA THR A 26 -26.70 -8.48 11.08
C THR A 26 -26.48 -7.05 10.60
N TRP A 27 -25.22 -6.57 10.54
CA TRP A 27 -24.91 -5.19 10.14
C TRP A 27 -24.63 -5.02 8.63
N MET A 28 -24.34 -6.09 7.90
CA MET A 28 -23.90 -6.04 6.50
C MET A 28 -25.01 -5.59 5.53
N PRO A 29 -26.28 -6.02 5.69
CA PRO A 29 -27.38 -5.48 4.87
C PRO A 29 -27.58 -3.96 5.05
N ASP A 30 -27.26 -3.44 6.24
CA ASP A 30 -27.33 -2.00 6.50
C ASP A 30 -26.18 -1.25 5.79
N VAL A 31 -24.97 -1.83 5.82
CA VAL A 31 -23.82 -1.31 5.06
C VAL A 31 -24.08 -1.35 3.55
N GLU A 32 -24.61 -2.46 3.01
CA GLU A 32 -24.99 -2.59 1.60
C GLU A 32 -26.02 -1.53 1.19
N ARG A 33 -27.07 -1.36 1.99
CA ARG A 33 -28.09 -0.33 1.77
C ARG A 33 -27.53 1.08 1.82
N ARG A 34 -26.58 1.36 2.73
CA ARG A 34 -25.90 2.65 2.84
C ARG A 34 -25.00 2.89 1.62
N ILE A 35 -24.31 1.87 1.13
CA ILE A 35 -23.53 1.92 -0.13
C ILE A 35 -24.46 2.19 -1.32
N GLU A 36 -25.59 1.51 -1.45
CA GLU A 36 -26.57 1.76 -2.51
C GLU A 36 -27.10 3.21 -2.49
N ASN A 37 -27.39 3.74 -1.30
CA ASN A 37 -27.83 5.12 -1.13
C ASN A 37 -26.74 6.14 -1.50
N LEU A 38 -25.48 5.86 -1.14
CA LEU A 38 -24.33 6.64 -1.56
C LEU A 38 -24.16 6.59 -3.07
N GLN A 39 -24.25 5.41 -3.68
CA GLN A 39 -24.17 5.20 -5.13
C GLN A 39 -25.24 6.01 -5.86
N ALA A 40 -26.50 5.92 -5.41
CA ALA A 40 -27.61 6.69 -5.98
C ALA A 40 -27.44 8.21 -5.82
N THR A 41 -26.74 8.65 -4.78
CA THR A 41 -26.41 10.07 -4.56
C THR A 41 -25.28 10.52 -5.49
N VAL A 42 -24.25 9.69 -5.65
CA VAL A 42 -23.15 9.90 -6.61
C VAL A 42 -23.72 9.97 -8.03
N ASP A 43 -24.58 9.04 -8.45
CA ASP A 43 -25.20 9.04 -9.78
C ASP A 43 -26.00 10.34 -10.04
N LYS A 44 -26.77 10.81 -9.05
CA LYS A 44 -27.51 12.08 -9.14
C LYS A 44 -26.59 13.29 -9.25
N LEU A 45 -25.44 13.27 -8.58
CA LEU A 45 -24.44 14.32 -8.66
C LEU A 45 -23.70 14.27 -10.00
N GLN A 46 -23.37 13.09 -10.49
CA GLN A 46 -22.71 12.88 -11.78
C GLN A 46 -23.57 13.38 -12.93
N VAL A 47 -24.88 13.08 -12.93
CA VAL A 47 -25.84 13.65 -13.90
C VAL A 47 -25.94 15.19 -13.81
N LYS A 48 -25.74 15.77 -12.62
CA LYS A 48 -25.71 17.23 -12.45
C LYS A 48 -24.40 17.83 -12.96
N VAL A 49 -23.27 17.16 -12.73
CA VAL A 49 -21.94 17.55 -13.21
C VAL A 49 -21.89 17.49 -14.75
N GLU A 50 -22.37 16.38 -15.34
CA GLU A 50 -22.50 16.22 -16.80
C GLU A 50 -23.40 17.28 -17.45
N LYS A 51 -24.40 17.79 -16.72
CA LYS A 51 -25.25 18.90 -17.18
C LYS A 51 -24.60 20.28 -17.03
N MET A 52 -23.58 20.41 -16.17
CA MET A 52 -22.82 21.66 -15.99
C MET A 52 -21.63 21.74 -16.95
N GLU A 53 -21.12 20.61 -17.44
CA GLU A 53 -19.97 20.56 -18.34
C GLU A 53 -20.39 20.30 -19.79
N GLY A 54 -20.42 21.37 -20.59
CA GLY A 54 -20.30 21.28 -22.05
C GLY A 54 -18.85 21.04 -22.50
N VAL A 55 -18.05 20.30 -21.74
CA VAL A 55 -16.62 20.09 -21.98
C VAL A 55 -16.34 18.59 -22.04
N LYS A 56 -15.87 18.12 -23.20
CA LYS A 56 -15.28 16.79 -23.32
C LYS A 56 -13.92 16.82 -22.64
N GLU A 57 -13.87 16.37 -21.40
CA GLU A 57 -12.61 16.12 -20.71
C GLU A 57 -11.98 14.82 -21.21
N SER A 58 -10.67 14.84 -21.50
CA SER A 58 -9.90 13.68 -21.94
C SER A 58 -9.74 12.68 -20.79
N GLU A 59 -9.98 11.40 -21.06
CA GLU A 59 -9.92 10.30 -20.09
C GLU A 59 -8.55 10.12 -19.38
N GLU A 60 -7.52 10.82 -19.83
CA GLU A 60 -6.17 10.78 -19.27
C GLU A 60 -6.04 11.56 -17.95
N ASP A 61 -6.98 12.47 -17.66
CA ASP A 61 -7.06 13.23 -16.40
C ASP A 61 -8.02 12.61 -15.36
N ARG A 62 -8.59 11.43 -15.63
CA ARG A 62 -9.25 10.65 -14.55
C ARG A 62 -8.17 10.20 -13.57
N GLY A 63 -7.95 11.00 -12.52
CA GLY A 63 -7.46 10.49 -11.26
C GLY A 63 -8.19 9.19 -10.93
N ILE A 64 -7.46 8.19 -10.45
CA ILE A 64 -8.06 6.89 -10.15
C ILE A 64 -9.24 7.11 -9.18
N PRO A 65 -10.47 6.64 -9.48
CA PRO A 65 -11.67 6.93 -8.68
C PRO A 65 -11.57 6.51 -7.21
N SER A 66 -10.62 5.63 -6.88
CA SER A 66 -10.43 5.07 -5.54
C SER A 66 -9.87 6.05 -4.50
N VAL A 67 -9.65 7.32 -4.88
CA VAL A 67 -8.87 8.26 -4.06
C VAL A 67 -9.66 9.51 -3.64
N GLU A 68 -10.93 9.60 -4.00
CA GLU A 68 -11.78 10.76 -3.68
C GLU A 68 -12.43 10.71 -2.28
N PHE A 69 -12.27 9.62 -1.52
CA PHE A 69 -12.92 9.45 -0.22
C PHE A 69 -12.64 10.60 0.75
N VAL A 70 -11.43 11.18 0.69
CA VAL A 70 -11.04 12.31 1.53
C VAL A 70 -11.99 13.50 1.36
N THR A 71 -12.49 13.73 0.15
CA THR A 71 -13.42 14.83 -0.16
C THR A 71 -14.79 14.62 0.50
N LEU A 72 -15.22 13.36 0.66
CA LEU A 72 -16.49 13.06 1.33
C LEU A 72 -16.45 13.46 2.82
N PHE A 73 -15.30 13.31 3.48
CA PHE A 73 -15.11 13.72 4.89
C PHE A 73 -15.10 15.25 5.08
N LEU A 74 -14.94 16.02 4.00
CA LEU A 74 -15.04 17.48 4.05
C LEU A 74 -16.48 17.98 3.85
N ASN A 75 -17.40 17.11 3.42
CA ASN A 75 -18.79 17.47 3.18
C ASN A 75 -19.62 17.26 4.47
N PRO A 76 -20.21 18.34 5.06
CA PRO A 76 -20.97 18.23 6.30
C PRO A 76 -22.20 17.32 6.20
N VAL A 77 -22.76 17.11 5.00
CA VAL A 77 -23.92 16.23 4.78
C VAL A 77 -23.61 14.78 5.11
N TYR A 78 -22.38 14.33 4.89
CA TYR A 78 -21.98 12.93 5.10
C TYR A 78 -21.31 12.69 6.46
N LYS A 79 -21.11 13.75 7.25
CA LYS A 79 -20.28 13.69 8.46
C LYS A 79 -20.75 12.62 9.46
N GLU A 80 -22.02 12.68 9.86
CA GLU A 80 -22.59 11.75 10.87
C GLU A 80 -22.48 10.30 10.40
N GLU A 81 -22.77 10.07 9.12
CA GLU A 81 -22.73 8.75 8.51
C GLU A 81 -21.32 8.17 8.47
N LEU A 82 -20.35 8.97 8.00
CA LEU A 82 -18.95 8.56 7.91
C LEU A 82 -18.31 8.36 9.29
N GLU A 83 -18.70 9.14 10.30
CA GLU A 83 -18.25 8.95 11.67
C GLU A 83 -18.77 7.63 12.27
N LEU A 84 -19.99 7.21 11.91
CA LEU A 84 -20.56 5.92 12.32
C LEU A 84 -19.96 4.74 11.56
N MET A 85 -19.78 4.87 10.25
CA MET A 85 -19.22 3.81 9.41
C MET A 85 -17.73 3.58 9.66
N PHE A 86 -16.98 4.65 9.92
CA PHE A 86 -15.53 4.62 10.07
C PHE A 86 -15.07 5.30 11.38
N PRO A 87 -15.24 4.63 12.53
CA PRO A 87 -14.69 5.14 13.80
C PRO A 87 -13.19 5.43 13.70
N ARG A 88 -12.46 4.52 13.04
CA ARG A 88 -11.08 4.64 12.59
C ARG A 88 -11.03 5.26 11.20
N LYS A 89 -10.79 6.56 11.12
CA LYS A 89 -10.82 7.34 9.86
C LYS A 89 -9.67 6.98 8.92
N ASP A 90 -8.62 6.37 9.46
CA ASP A 90 -7.46 5.87 8.71
C ASP A 90 -7.64 4.46 8.13
N SER A 91 -8.87 3.95 8.04
CA SER A 91 -9.15 2.56 7.63
C SER A 91 -10.20 2.40 6.55
N VAL A 92 -10.63 3.50 5.92
CA VAL A 92 -11.70 3.52 4.92
C VAL A 92 -11.35 2.63 3.73
N PHE A 93 -10.21 2.86 3.09
CA PHE A 93 -9.80 2.06 1.94
C PHE A 93 -9.53 0.61 2.31
N TYR A 94 -8.92 0.35 3.48
CA TYR A 94 -8.68 -1.01 3.95
C TYR A 94 -9.96 -1.83 4.09
N LEU A 95 -11.00 -1.25 4.70
CA LEU A 95 -12.28 -1.94 4.90
C LEU A 95 -13.03 -2.13 3.57
N LEU A 96 -13.15 -1.06 2.76
CA LEU A 96 -13.89 -1.12 1.51
C LEU A 96 -13.21 -1.99 0.45
N SER A 97 -11.87 -1.89 0.33
CA SER A 97 -11.13 -2.68 -0.67
C SER A 97 -11.23 -4.18 -0.41
N ARG A 98 -11.20 -4.61 0.85
CA ARG A 98 -11.35 -6.02 1.24
C ARG A 98 -12.76 -6.56 1.07
N TYR A 99 -13.76 -5.67 1.05
CA TYR A 99 -15.15 -6.02 0.78
C TYR A 99 -15.45 -6.08 -0.73
N LEU A 100 -14.92 -5.13 -1.49
CA LEU A 100 -15.26 -4.97 -2.92
C LEU A 100 -14.37 -5.79 -3.84
N PHE A 101 -13.07 -5.85 -3.54
CA PHE A 101 -12.10 -6.42 -4.46
C PHE A 101 -11.75 -7.83 -4.03
N HIS A 102 -12.25 -8.80 -4.79
CA HIS A 102 -11.86 -10.20 -4.68
C HIS A 102 -11.26 -10.64 -6.03
N PRO A 103 -10.01 -11.14 -6.05
CA PRO A 103 -9.38 -11.54 -7.30
C PRO A 103 -10.10 -12.75 -7.88
N SER A 104 -10.17 -12.85 -9.20
CA SER A 104 -10.63 -14.07 -9.86
C SER A 104 -9.71 -15.25 -9.53
N ASN A 105 -10.19 -16.47 -9.79
CA ASN A 105 -9.39 -17.68 -9.57
C ASN A 105 -8.06 -17.68 -10.32
N ASP A 106 -8.00 -17.07 -11.51
CA ASP A 106 -6.76 -16.98 -12.30
C ASP A 106 -5.71 -16.13 -11.59
N VAL A 107 -6.11 -14.94 -11.13
CA VAL A 107 -5.25 -14.02 -10.38
C VAL A 107 -4.87 -14.62 -9.03
N TRP A 108 -5.84 -15.19 -8.30
CA TRP A 108 -5.58 -15.83 -7.02
C TRP A 108 -4.64 -17.04 -7.15
N GLY A 109 -4.74 -17.78 -8.25
CA GLY A 109 -3.80 -18.83 -8.60
C GLY A 109 -2.37 -18.30 -8.77
N MET A 110 -2.18 -17.12 -9.38
CA MET A 110 -0.85 -16.48 -9.47
C MET A 110 -0.31 -16.11 -8.08
N VAL A 111 -1.14 -15.47 -7.25
CA VAL A 111 -0.78 -15.06 -5.89
C VAL A 111 -0.37 -16.26 -5.04
N THR A 112 -1.22 -17.28 -4.98
CA THR A 112 -0.99 -18.47 -4.14
C THR A 112 0.25 -19.25 -4.56
N ARG A 113 0.44 -19.52 -5.86
CA ARG A 113 1.64 -20.23 -6.35
C ARG A 113 2.93 -19.49 -6.01
N PHE A 114 2.95 -18.18 -6.18
CA PHE A 114 4.14 -17.38 -5.86
C PHE A 114 4.38 -17.35 -4.35
N TYR A 115 3.34 -17.05 -3.56
CA TYR A 115 3.43 -17.01 -2.10
C TYR A 115 3.92 -18.34 -1.52
N ASP A 116 3.29 -19.45 -1.91
CA ASP A 116 3.65 -20.80 -1.41
C ASP A 116 5.09 -21.18 -1.77
N SER A 117 5.58 -20.78 -2.95
CA SER A 117 6.91 -21.16 -3.43
C SER A 117 8.03 -20.28 -2.85
N TYR A 118 7.78 -18.98 -2.66
CA TYR A 118 8.84 -18.01 -2.38
C TYR A 118 8.70 -17.27 -1.05
N LEU A 119 7.48 -17.13 -0.51
CA LEU A 119 7.21 -16.25 0.64
C LEU A 119 6.67 -16.98 1.87
N LYS A 120 6.20 -18.22 1.76
CA LYS A 120 5.49 -18.91 2.86
C LYS A 120 6.40 -19.27 4.03
N ASN A 121 7.54 -19.88 3.76
CA ASN A 121 8.41 -20.48 4.77
C ASN A 121 9.55 -19.55 5.18
N VAL A 122 9.23 -18.31 5.55
CA VAL A 122 10.20 -17.33 6.09
C VAL A 122 9.66 -16.65 7.34
N ASP A 123 10.57 -16.13 8.16
CA ASP A 123 10.24 -15.47 9.43
C ASP A 123 9.72 -14.04 9.26
N GLU A 124 10.15 -13.32 8.21
CA GLU A 124 9.69 -11.96 7.89
C GLU A 124 9.64 -11.73 6.36
N ARG A 125 8.62 -11.01 5.90
CA ARG A 125 8.40 -10.62 4.50
C ARG A 125 8.47 -9.12 4.36
N LEU A 126 9.35 -8.64 3.50
CA LEU A 126 9.46 -7.22 3.15
C LEU A 126 9.00 -7.01 1.70
N GLY A 127 7.95 -6.22 1.50
CA GLY A 127 7.55 -5.72 0.18
C GLY A 127 8.33 -4.47 -0.17
N ILE A 128 8.87 -4.38 -1.38
CA ILE A 128 9.49 -3.17 -1.94
C ILE A 128 8.84 -2.91 -3.30
N GLN A 129 7.94 -1.93 -3.32
CA GLN A 129 7.27 -1.48 -4.51
C GLN A 129 8.03 -0.31 -5.14
N ILE A 130 8.42 -0.47 -6.40
CA ILE A 130 9.25 0.49 -7.14
C ILE A 130 8.48 0.98 -8.36
N ARG A 131 8.22 2.29 -8.39
CA ARG A 131 7.78 3.04 -9.56
C ARG A 131 8.71 4.22 -9.79
N VAL A 132 9.27 4.28 -10.99
CA VAL A 132 10.04 5.42 -11.49
C VAL A 132 9.16 6.20 -12.46
N PHE A 133 9.08 7.52 -12.31
CA PHE A 133 8.24 8.40 -13.15
C PHE A 133 9.02 9.14 -14.23
N ASP A 134 10.36 9.11 -14.17
CA ASP A 134 11.24 9.88 -15.07
C ASP A 134 11.72 9.06 -16.29
N GLY A 135 11.13 7.89 -16.53
CA GLY A 135 11.43 6.99 -17.66
C GLY A 135 11.41 5.51 -17.28
N ASP A 136 11.73 4.66 -18.27
CA ASP A 136 11.76 3.19 -18.12
C ASP A 136 13.17 2.66 -17.76
N GLU A 137 14.19 3.52 -17.83
CA GLU A 137 15.56 3.16 -17.45
C GLU A 137 15.74 3.09 -15.93
N PRO A 138 16.53 2.13 -15.42
CA PRO A 138 16.84 2.05 -14.01
C PRO A 138 17.93 3.07 -13.65
N PHE A 139 17.72 3.83 -12.58
CA PHE A 139 18.68 4.81 -12.09
C PHE A 139 19.36 4.39 -10.79
N GLN A 140 20.68 4.60 -10.70
CA GLN A 140 21.48 4.31 -9.50
C GLN A 140 20.99 5.06 -8.26
N HIS A 141 20.54 6.31 -8.40
CA HIS A 141 20.03 7.07 -7.25
C HIS A 141 18.76 6.46 -6.63
N ILE A 142 17.95 5.72 -7.41
CA ILE A 142 16.80 4.99 -6.88
C ILE A 142 17.28 3.77 -6.09
N MET A 143 18.29 3.05 -6.60
CA MET A 143 18.93 1.96 -5.86
C MET A 143 19.49 2.45 -4.52
N ASP A 144 20.23 3.56 -4.55
CA ASP A 144 20.82 4.15 -3.35
C ASP A 144 19.71 4.54 -2.35
N GLN A 145 18.60 5.11 -2.82
CA GLN A 145 17.45 5.44 -1.97
C GLN A 145 16.81 4.19 -1.35
N ILE A 146 16.63 3.10 -2.12
CA ILE A 146 16.08 1.83 -1.61
C ILE A 146 16.97 1.29 -0.48
N LEU A 147 18.29 1.21 -0.71
CA LEU A 147 19.25 0.68 0.26
C LEU A 147 19.37 1.58 1.49
N LEU A 148 19.38 2.91 1.32
CA LEU A 148 19.42 3.86 2.43
C LEU A 148 18.14 3.80 3.27
N CYS A 149 16.96 3.74 2.64
CA CYS A 149 15.70 3.55 3.34
C CYS A 149 15.69 2.24 4.13
N ALA A 150 16.04 1.14 3.47
CA ALA A 150 16.00 -0.18 4.11
C ALA A 150 17.01 -0.31 5.26
N SER A 151 18.18 0.33 5.15
CA SER A 151 19.18 0.37 6.20
C SER A 151 18.76 1.27 7.37
N GLN A 152 18.36 2.52 7.09
CA GLN A 152 17.98 3.50 8.10
C GLN A 152 16.80 3.03 8.95
N GLU A 153 15.81 2.39 8.31
CA GLU A 153 14.59 1.92 8.97
C GLU A 153 14.71 0.45 9.46
N HIS A 154 15.92 -0.13 9.42
CA HIS A 154 16.22 -1.49 9.87
C HIS A 154 15.33 -2.57 9.24
N LEU A 155 15.01 -2.39 7.96
CA LEU A 155 14.21 -3.34 7.16
C LEU A 155 15.09 -4.44 6.59
N LEU A 156 16.31 -4.11 6.20
CA LEU A 156 17.29 -5.02 5.62
C LEU A 156 18.65 -4.92 6.32
N PRO A 157 19.33 -6.05 6.59
CA PRO A 157 20.65 -6.04 7.19
C PRO A 157 21.71 -5.61 6.17
N GLY A 158 22.73 -4.90 6.63
CA GLY A 158 23.93 -4.65 5.83
C GLY A 158 24.66 -5.95 5.47
N VAL A 159 25.59 -5.88 4.52
CA VAL A 159 26.46 -7.00 4.13
C VAL A 159 27.90 -6.76 4.54
N VAL A 160 28.66 -7.83 4.78
CA VAL A 160 30.09 -7.73 5.12
C VAL A 160 30.88 -7.30 3.89
N SER A 161 31.48 -6.10 3.93
CA SER A 161 32.38 -5.61 2.86
C SER A 161 33.74 -6.30 2.95
N GLY A 162 34.11 -7.10 1.95
CA GLY A 162 35.38 -7.84 1.86
C GLY A 162 36.65 -7.00 1.67
N GLY A 163 36.64 -5.71 2.03
CA GLY A 163 37.74 -4.76 1.78
C GLY A 163 38.61 -4.41 3.00
N GLY A 164 38.23 -4.82 4.21
CA GLY A 164 39.09 -4.70 5.39
C GLY A 164 39.67 -6.07 5.72
N GLY A 165 40.98 -6.24 5.66
CA GLY A 165 41.72 -7.50 5.92
C GLY A 165 41.59 -8.08 7.33
N GLY A 166 40.47 -7.84 8.03
CA GLY A 166 40.06 -8.60 9.20
C GLY A 166 39.35 -9.87 8.77
N ALA A 167 39.72 -11.00 9.38
CA ALA A 167 39.04 -12.27 9.17
C ALA A 167 37.52 -12.09 9.32
N PRO A 168 36.70 -12.73 8.46
CA PRO A 168 35.26 -12.72 8.65
C PRO A 168 34.96 -13.17 10.09
N PRO A 169 34.07 -12.49 10.82
CA PRO A 169 33.72 -12.94 12.16
C PRO A 169 33.30 -14.41 12.07
N PRO A 170 33.76 -15.26 13.01
CA PRO A 170 33.43 -16.67 12.97
C PRO A 170 31.91 -16.79 12.87
N ILE A 171 31.45 -17.46 11.80
CA ILE A 171 30.05 -17.85 11.64
C ILE A 171 29.79 -18.84 12.75
N THR A 172 29.47 -18.36 13.96
CA THR A 172 28.79 -19.19 14.93
C THR A 172 27.54 -19.66 14.22
N PRO A 173 27.27 -20.98 14.14
CA PRO A 173 25.99 -21.47 13.66
C PRO A 173 24.96 -20.89 14.61
N ALA A 174 24.37 -19.75 14.23
CA ALA A 174 23.33 -19.14 15.01
C ALA A 174 22.23 -20.18 15.05
N ALA A 175 21.88 -20.65 16.25
CA ALA A 175 20.66 -21.39 16.45
C ALA A 175 19.53 -20.59 15.77
N ALA A 176 19.00 -21.14 14.68
CA ALA A 176 18.02 -20.53 13.79
C ALA A 176 18.34 -19.08 13.36
N ALA A 177 19.28 -18.89 12.43
CA ALA A 177 19.39 -17.65 11.68
C ALA A 177 18.01 -17.28 11.07
N ARG A 178 17.46 -16.12 11.45
CA ARG A 178 16.15 -15.68 10.95
C ARG A 178 16.21 -15.49 9.44
N SER A 179 15.14 -15.88 8.78
CA SER A 179 14.98 -15.84 7.33
C SER A 179 14.06 -14.69 6.93
N LYS A 180 14.46 -13.96 5.89
CA LYS A 180 13.71 -12.84 5.34
C LYS A 180 13.51 -13.04 3.84
N ALA A 181 12.27 -12.91 3.37
CA ALA A 181 11.97 -12.83 1.94
C ALA A 181 11.67 -11.37 1.56
N VAL A 182 12.37 -10.87 0.55
CA VAL A 182 12.13 -9.57 -0.04
C VAL A 182 11.34 -9.79 -1.33
N LEU A 183 10.10 -9.31 -1.35
CA LEU A 183 9.28 -9.25 -2.54
C LEU A 183 9.50 -7.90 -3.21
N MET A 184 10.06 -7.89 -4.40
CA MET A 184 10.25 -6.68 -5.20
C MET A 184 9.26 -6.65 -6.36
N THR A 185 8.61 -5.51 -6.56
CA THR A 185 7.70 -5.28 -7.69
C THR A 185 8.08 -4.00 -8.40
N GLY A 186 8.18 -4.04 -9.71
CA GLY A 186 8.52 -2.89 -10.54
C GLY A 186 8.66 -3.32 -11.99
N LEU A 187 8.62 -2.36 -12.92
CA LEU A 187 8.70 -2.66 -14.35
C LEU A 187 10.07 -3.23 -14.75
N ASN A 188 11.15 -2.80 -14.09
CA ASN A 188 12.52 -3.14 -14.43
C ASN A 188 13.14 -4.11 -13.42
N SER A 189 13.78 -5.19 -13.88
CA SER A 189 14.40 -6.21 -13.01
C SER A 189 15.71 -5.77 -12.37
N TRP A 190 16.35 -4.70 -12.88
CA TRP A 190 17.69 -4.29 -12.47
C TRP A 190 17.80 -4.03 -10.97
N TYR A 191 16.74 -3.47 -10.34
CA TYR A 191 16.72 -3.26 -8.89
C TYR A 191 16.74 -4.56 -8.10
N HIS A 192 15.94 -5.53 -8.52
CA HIS A 192 15.93 -6.88 -7.94
C HIS A 192 17.29 -7.56 -8.12
N ASP A 193 17.82 -7.55 -9.34
CA ASP A 193 19.03 -8.31 -9.68
C ASP A 193 20.25 -7.82 -8.88
N ASN A 194 20.38 -6.50 -8.69
CA ASN A 194 21.46 -5.92 -7.89
C ASN A 194 21.33 -6.23 -6.39
N ILE A 195 20.14 -6.13 -5.79
CA ILE A 195 19.95 -6.43 -4.36
C ILE A 195 20.11 -7.94 -4.11
N ARG A 196 19.60 -8.78 -5.03
CA ARG A 196 19.81 -10.22 -5.00
C ARG A 196 21.30 -10.57 -5.06
N GLU A 197 22.03 -9.96 -6.00
CA GLU A 197 23.47 -10.19 -6.15
C GLU A 197 24.27 -9.73 -4.92
N MET A 198 23.86 -8.63 -4.28
CA MET A 198 24.47 -8.14 -3.03
C MET A 198 24.42 -9.19 -1.92
N TYR A 199 23.25 -9.78 -1.66
CA TYR A 199 23.09 -10.83 -0.65
C TYR A 199 23.63 -12.19 -1.09
N TRP A 200 23.76 -12.43 -2.39
CA TRP A 200 24.36 -13.65 -2.92
C TRP A 200 25.89 -13.67 -2.73
N ARG A 201 26.55 -12.53 -2.97
CA ARG A 201 28.02 -12.42 -2.88
C ARG A 201 28.56 -12.30 -1.47
N SER A 202 27.77 -11.70 -0.56
CA SER A 202 28.24 -11.33 0.77
C SER A 202 27.24 -11.75 1.85
N PRO A 203 27.70 -12.36 2.96
CA PRO A 203 26.83 -12.67 4.07
C PRO A 203 26.33 -11.38 4.74
N SER A 204 25.13 -11.45 5.32
CA SER A 204 24.58 -10.36 6.13
C SER A 204 25.39 -10.18 7.42
N VAL A 205 25.51 -8.93 7.88
CA VAL A 205 26.24 -8.61 9.13
C VAL A 205 25.52 -9.16 10.38
N THR A 206 24.23 -9.43 10.27
CA THR A 206 23.38 -9.98 11.35
C THR A 206 23.31 -11.51 11.33
N GLY A 207 23.80 -12.16 10.26
CA GLY A 207 23.62 -13.59 10.03
C GLY A 207 22.24 -13.99 9.53
N GLU A 208 21.30 -13.05 9.35
CA GLU A 208 20.00 -13.30 8.72
C GLU A 208 20.16 -13.81 7.27
N VAL A 209 19.35 -14.80 6.91
CA VAL A 209 19.28 -15.32 5.53
C VAL A 209 18.29 -14.48 4.74
N VAL A 210 18.76 -13.73 3.75
CA VAL A 210 17.92 -12.87 2.90
C VAL A 210 17.76 -13.49 1.52
N SER A 211 16.51 -13.71 1.10
CA SER A 211 16.16 -14.09 -0.26
C SER A 211 15.39 -12.95 -0.92
N VAL A 212 15.62 -12.73 -2.21
CA VAL A 212 15.03 -11.61 -2.98
C VAL A 212 14.33 -12.20 -4.19
N HIS A 213 13.06 -11.82 -4.39
CA HIS A 213 12.19 -12.39 -5.42
C HIS A 213 11.39 -11.30 -6.12
N GLN A 214 11.24 -11.42 -7.43
CA GLN A 214 10.39 -10.55 -8.26
C GLN A 214 9.44 -11.41 -9.11
N PRO A 215 8.11 -11.23 -9.00
CA PRO A 215 7.14 -12.03 -9.75
C PRO A 215 7.17 -11.78 -11.26
N SER A 216 7.28 -10.52 -11.68
CA SER A 216 7.35 -10.13 -13.09
C SER A 216 8.19 -8.87 -13.30
N HIS A 217 8.61 -8.65 -14.54
CA HIS A 217 9.34 -7.47 -15.01
C HIS A 217 8.79 -7.07 -16.38
N GLU A 218 7.59 -6.50 -16.42
CA GLU A 218 6.88 -6.26 -17.69
C GLU A 218 7.53 -5.17 -18.58
N GLU A 219 8.59 -4.50 -18.10
CA GLU A 219 9.36 -3.41 -18.74
C GLU A 219 8.56 -2.14 -19.01
N HIS A 220 7.35 -2.28 -19.58
CA HIS A 220 6.45 -1.19 -19.91
C HIS A 220 5.04 -1.42 -19.33
N GLN A 221 4.37 -0.31 -19.05
CA GLN A 221 2.97 -0.32 -18.62
C GLN A 221 2.05 -0.55 -19.82
N HIS A 222 1.32 -1.66 -19.84
CA HIS A 222 0.36 -2.00 -20.89
C HIS A 222 -1.06 -2.03 -20.35
N PHE A 223 -1.83 -0.97 -20.59
CA PHE A 223 -3.25 -0.91 -20.24
C PHE A 223 -4.11 -1.76 -21.17
N PHE A 224 -5.24 -2.28 -20.64
CA PHE A 224 -6.27 -3.01 -21.38
C PHE A 224 -5.81 -4.32 -22.02
N ARG A 225 -4.72 -4.90 -21.51
CA ARG A 225 -4.28 -6.26 -21.84
C ARG A 225 -4.51 -7.14 -20.63
N SER A 226 -5.50 -8.03 -20.73
CA SER A 226 -6.02 -8.83 -19.61
C SER A 226 -4.94 -9.51 -18.76
N ILE A 227 -3.88 -10.06 -19.38
CA ILE A 227 -2.81 -10.74 -18.64
C ILE A 227 -1.88 -9.76 -17.89
N HIS A 228 -1.58 -8.59 -18.46
CA HIS A 228 -0.73 -7.59 -17.78
C HIS A 228 -1.45 -7.04 -16.54
N ASP A 229 -2.74 -6.72 -16.69
CA ASP A 229 -3.57 -6.24 -15.58
C ASP A 229 -3.73 -7.32 -14.49
N MET A 230 -3.88 -8.59 -14.88
CA MET A 230 -3.92 -9.73 -13.94
C MET A 230 -2.62 -9.88 -13.15
N LYS A 231 -1.44 -9.75 -13.79
CA LYS A 231 -0.14 -9.80 -13.12
C LYS A 231 0.03 -8.62 -12.16
N ALA A 232 -0.31 -7.41 -12.61
CA ALA A 232 -0.26 -6.22 -11.76
C ALA A 232 -1.14 -6.38 -10.52
N LEU A 233 -2.36 -6.88 -10.68
CA LEU A 233 -3.25 -7.16 -9.54
C LEU A 233 -2.68 -8.24 -8.62
N ALA A 234 -2.12 -9.33 -9.18
CA ALA A 234 -1.48 -10.38 -8.38
C ALA A 234 -0.29 -9.82 -7.56
N GLU A 235 0.51 -8.93 -8.13
CA GLU A 235 1.61 -8.27 -7.44
C GLU A 235 1.12 -7.33 -6.32
N MET A 236 0.07 -6.54 -6.53
CA MET A 236 -0.55 -5.73 -5.48
C MET A 236 -1.02 -6.60 -4.30
N TYR A 237 -1.62 -7.77 -4.60
CA TYR A 237 -2.02 -8.74 -3.59
C TYR A 237 -0.82 -9.40 -2.89
N LEU A 238 0.27 -9.70 -3.61
CA LEU A 238 1.48 -10.24 -2.98
C LEU A 238 2.13 -9.23 -2.03
N LEU A 239 2.15 -7.95 -2.40
CA LEU A 239 2.62 -6.86 -1.52
C LEU A 239 1.78 -6.75 -0.26
N SER A 240 0.46 -6.91 -0.36
CA SER A 240 -0.46 -6.82 0.80
C SER A 240 -0.28 -7.97 1.80
N LEU A 241 0.38 -9.07 1.40
CA LEU A 241 0.69 -10.23 2.23
C LEU A 241 2.08 -10.14 2.90
N THR A 242 2.73 -8.97 2.85
CA THR A 242 4.03 -8.73 3.50
C THR A 242 3.88 -8.18 4.91
N ASP A 243 4.89 -8.36 5.75
CA ASP A 243 4.87 -7.87 7.15
C ASP A 243 5.22 -6.38 7.22
N LYS A 244 6.09 -5.91 6.33
CA LYS A 244 6.46 -4.50 6.15
C LYS A 244 6.53 -4.18 4.66
N ILE A 245 6.24 -2.93 4.31
CA ILE A 245 6.24 -2.48 2.92
C ILE A 245 6.94 -1.14 2.75
N VAL A 246 7.77 -1.04 1.71
CA VAL A 246 8.36 0.18 1.17
C VAL A 246 7.65 0.48 -0.15
N THR A 247 7.25 1.73 -0.38
CA THR A 247 6.53 2.14 -1.61
C THR A 247 7.16 3.37 -2.24
N SER A 248 7.10 3.47 -3.57
CA SER A 248 7.44 4.71 -4.28
C SER A 248 6.37 5.78 -4.06
N GLY A 249 6.79 6.99 -3.71
CA GLY A 249 5.89 8.15 -3.61
C GLY A 249 5.14 8.38 -4.93
N TRP A 250 3.90 8.86 -4.84
CA TRP A 250 2.94 9.04 -5.93
C TRP A 250 2.43 7.75 -6.57
N SER A 251 2.94 6.57 -6.20
CA SER A 251 2.51 5.32 -6.81
C SER A 251 1.20 4.81 -6.21
N THR A 252 0.11 4.91 -6.96
CA THR A 252 -1.18 4.33 -6.56
C THR A 252 -1.16 2.81 -6.48
N PHE A 253 -0.26 2.14 -7.23
CA PHE A 253 0.03 0.72 -7.06
C PHE A 253 0.49 0.39 -5.64
N GLY A 254 1.38 1.22 -5.08
CA GLY A 254 1.83 1.12 -3.69
C GLY A 254 0.71 1.41 -2.69
N TYR A 255 -0.17 2.38 -2.99
CA TYR A 255 -1.34 2.66 -2.14
C TYR A 255 -2.29 1.47 -2.07
N VAL A 256 -2.56 0.80 -3.19
CA VAL A 256 -3.42 -0.39 -3.23
C VAL A 256 -2.77 -1.54 -2.45
N GLY A 257 -1.50 -1.84 -2.70
CA GLY A 257 -0.80 -2.94 -2.01
C GLY A 257 -0.74 -2.74 -0.49
N SER A 258 -0.36 -1.55 -0.03
CA SER A 258 -0.33 -1.23 1.41
C SER A 258 -1.74 -1.15 2.02
N GLY A 259 -2.68 -0.54 1.32
CA GLY A 259 -4.05 -0.36 1.75
C GLY A 259 -4.83 -1.68 1.89
N LEU A 260 -4.67 -2.63 0.96
CA LEU A 260 -5.26 -3.97 1.07
C LEU A 260 -4.72 -4.74 2.29
N GLY A 261 -3.43 -4.57 2.59
CA GLY A 261 -2.74 -5.26 3.69
C GLY A 261 -2.96 -4.60 5.05
N GLY A 262 -3.56 -3.41 5.09
CA GLY A 262 -3.65 -2.61 6.31
C GLY A 262 -2.27 -2.15 6.82
N LEU A 263 -1.33 -1.95 5.90
CA LEU A 263 0.07 -1.65 6.20
C LEU A 263 0.31 -0.14 6.15
N ARG A 264 1.07 0.39 7.12
CA ARG A 264 1.62 1.75 7.03
C ARG A 264 2.95 1.70 6.28
N PRO A 265 3.05 2.17 5.03
CA PRO A 265 4.26 2.02 4.23
C PRO A 265 5.41 2.91 4.72
N TYR A 266 6.64 2.54 4.39
CA TYR A 266 7.78 3.46 4.33
C TYR A 266 7.84 4.03 2.91
N ILE A 267 7.54 5.31 2.77
CA ILE A 267 7.38 5.94 1.46
C ILE A 267 8.70 6.55 1.02
N MET A 268 9.26 6.06 -0.07
CA MET A 268 10.39 6.67 -0.76
C MET A 268 9.91 7.95 -1.44
N ILE A 269 10.38 9.10 -0.96
CA ILE A 269 9.97 10.40 -1.48
C ILE A 269 10.52 10.55 -2.89
N LYS A 270 9.69 11.06 -3.82
CA LYS A 270 10.14 11.33 -5.20
C LYS A 270 11.38 12.22 -5.17
N LEU A 271 12.39 11.87 -5.96
CA LEU A 271 13.62 12.63 -6.02
C LEU A 271 13.42 13.93 -6.77
N GLU A 272 14.13 14.96 -6.32
CA GLU A 272 14.33 16.18 -7.08
C GLU A 272 15.79 16.22 -7.54
N ASN A 273 16.01 16.58 -8.82
CA ASN A 273 17.35 16.73 -9.40
C ASN A 273 18.26 15.49 -9.25
N HIS A 274 17.68 14.28 -9.31
CA HIS A 274 18.39 12.99 -9.20
C HIS A 274 19.21 12.82 -7.90
N LYS A 275 18.83 13.51 -6.82
CA LYS A 275 19.48 13.41 -5.50
C LYS A 275 18.60 12.67 -4.50
N VAL A 276 19.20 11.71 -3.79
CA VAL A 276 18.50 10.98 -2.74
C VAL A 276 18.12 11.95 -1.61
N PRO A 277 16.83 12.06 -1.25
CA PRO A 277 16.38 12.91 -0.15
C PRO A 277 16.94 12.46 1.20
N ASN A 278 17.00 13.38 2.16
CA ASN A 278 17.25 13.07 3.57
C ASN A 278 16.04 13.52 4.40
N PRO A 279 15.25 12.61 5.01
CA PRO A 279 15.45 11.15 5.02
C PRO A 279 15.14 10.49 3.65
N PRO A 280 15.72 9.32 3.35
CA PRO A 280 15.53 8.60 2.09
C PRO A 280 14.10 8.08 1.92
N CYS A 281 13.42 7.78 3.02
CA CYS A 281 12.00 7.46 3.06
C CYS A 281 11.37 7.96 4.37
N LYS A 282 10.05 8.01 4.41
CA LYS A 282 9.28 8.41 5.60
C LYS A 282 8.24 7.36 5.94
N LYS A 283 8.08 7.02 7.22
CA LYS A 283 6.97 6.17 7.66
C LYS A 283 5.66 6.92 7.48
N SER A 284 4.69 6.28 6.83
CA SER A 284 3.41 6.91 6.55
C SER A 284 2.58 7.13 7.82
N MET A 285 1.85 8.24 7.88
CA MET A 285 0.91 8.62 8.93
C MET A 285 -0.26 7.63 9.05
N SER A 286 -0.67 7.00 7.95
CA SER A 286 -1.78 6.04 7.90
C SER A 286 -1.63 5.05 6.74
N MET A 287 -2.46 4.02 6.72
CA MET A 287 -2.55 3.05 5.61
C MET A 287 -3.42 3.51 4.44
N GLU A 288 -4.01 4.72 4.54
CA GLU A 288 -4.89 5.25 3.50
C GLU A 288 -4.12 5.58 2.20
N PRO A 289 -4.81 5.68 1.05
CA PRO A 289 -4.27 6.29 -0.15
C PRO A 289 -4.14 7.82 -0.02
N CYS A 290 -3.33 8.44 -0.88
CA CYS A 290 -3.24 9.89 -1.01
C CYS A 290 -4.08 10.40 -2.19
N ASN A 291 -5.08 11.24 -1.94
CA ASN A 291 -5.82 11.97 -2.98
C ASN A 291 -4.92 12.99 -3.66
N HIS A 292 -4.58 12.75 -4.94
CA HIS A 292 -3.70 13.62 -5.72
C HIS A 292 -4.39 14.88 -6.24
N GLY A 293 -5.71 14.86 -6.42
CA GLY A 293 -6.52 15.96 -6.94
C GLY A 293 -7.62 16.42 -5.99
N PRO A 294 -7.31 16.80 -4.74
CA PRO A 294 -8.31 17.27 -3.80
C PRO A 294 -8.86 18.64 -4.24
N PRO A 295 -10.14 18.95 -3.99
CA PRO A 295 -10.65 20.29 -4.23
C PRO A 295 -9.98 21.31 -3.30
N TYR A 296 -9.82 22.53 -3.80
CA TYR A 296 -9.13 23.65 -3.15
C TYR A 296 -10.03 24.88 -2.93
N PHE A 297 -11.34 24.71 -2.98
CA PHE A 297 -12.29 25.83 -2.95
C PHE A 297 -13.33 25.66 -1.83
N GLU A 298 -13.88 26.79 -1.37
CA GLU A 298 -14.95 26.84 -0.38
C GLU A 298 -16.33 26.86 -1.08
N CYS A 299 -17.08 25.75 -0.96
CA CYS A 299 -18.39 25.59 -1.57
C CYS A 299 -19.41 26.64 -1.10
N THR A 300 -19.31 27.11 0.15
CA THR A 300 -20.34 27.97 0.75
C THR A 300 -20.20 29.45 0.39
N LYS A 301 -18.98 29.91 0.10
CA LYS A 301 -18.70 31.34 -0.12
C LYS A 301 -18.69 31.76 -1.59
N LYS A 302 -18.76 30.82 -2.54
CA LYS A 302 -18.68 31.07 -3.99
C LYS A 302 -17.47 31.94 -4.40
N GLU A 303 -16.41 31.94 -3.59
CA GLU A 303 -15.16 32.65 -3.88
C GLU A 303 -14.27 31.70 -4.71
N ILE A 304 -14.40 31.76 -6.04
CA ILE A 304 -13.67 30.88 -6.97
C ILE A 304 -12.16 31.21 -7.01
N ASP A 305 -11.80 32.46 -6.68
CA ASP A 305 -10.41 32.95 -6.74
C ASP A 305 -9.62 32.77 -5.43
N LYS A 306 -10.22 32.14 -4.41
CA LYS A 306 -9.55 31.87 -3.13
C LYS A 306 -9.24 30.39 -2.99
N VAL A 307 -7.95 30.09 -2.97
CA VAL A 307 -7.43 28.77 -2.62
C VAL A 307 -7.57 28.56 -1.11
N LEU A 308 -8.41 27.61 -0.74
CA LEU A 308 -8.56 27.13 0.64
C LEU A 308 -7.66 25.91 0.83
N ASP A 309 -6.80 25.95 1.85
CA ASP A 309 -6.06 24.76 2.26
C ASP A 309 -6.99 23.77 2.96
N THR A 310 -7.43 22.74 2.23
CA THR A 310 -8.28 21.67 2.77
C THR A 310 -7.56 20.74 3.74
N GLY A 311 -6.23 20.82 3.86
CA GLY A 311 -5.37 19.90 4.62
C GLY A 311 -5.33 20.16 6.12
N SER A 312 -6.04 21.20 6.55
CA SER A 312 -6.13 21.61 7.96
C SER A 312 -7.56 21.94 8.41
N LEU A 313 -8.56 21.71 7.56
CA LEU A 313 -9.97 22.03 7.86
C LEU A 313 -10.56 21.12 8.93
N VAL A 314 -10.20 19.84 8.92
CA VAL A 314 -10.64 18.86 9.91
C VAL A 314 -9.44 18.05 10.42
N PRO A 315 -9.41 17.62 11.69
CA PRO A 315 -8.22 17.01 12.30
C PRO A 315 -7.72 15.73 11.61
N HIS A 316 -8.63 15.00 10.98
CA HIS A 316 -8.41 13.70 10.35
C HIS A 316 -8.07 13.79 8.86
N VAL A 317 -8.02 14.99 8.27
CA VAL A 317 -7.56 15.22 6.91
C VAL A 317 -6.24 15.98 6.97
N ARG A 318 -5.20 15.44 6.33
CA ARG A 318 -3.85 16.02 6.32
C ARG A 318 -3.27 16.01 4.90
N SER A 319 -2.26 16.84 4.65
CA SER A 319 -1.44 16.72 3.44
C SER A 319 -0.70 15.39 3.41
N CYS A 320 -0.54 14.80 2.23
CA CYS A 320 0.22 13.56 2.08
C CYS A 320 1.73 13.77 2.26
N GLU A 321 2.43 12.71 2.63
CA GLU A 321 3.86 12.70 2.90
C GLU A 321 4.70 12.80 1.61
N ASP A 322 4.18 12.23 0.53
CA ASP A 322 4.80 12.14 -0.78
C ASP A 322 4.28 13.18 -1.77
N MET A 323 3.07 13.71 -1.54
CA MET A 323 2.46 14.75 -2.35
C MET A 323 1.93 15.88 -1.46
N PRO A 324 2.67 17.00 -1.31
CA PRO A 324 2.28 18.06 -0.36
C PRO A 324 0.91 18.69 -0.64
N TRP A 325 0.50 18.72 -1.92
CA TRP A 325 -0.83 19.16 -2.35
C TRP A 325 -1.86 18.02 -2.33
N GLY A 326 -1.47 16.78 -2.08
CA GLY A 326 -2.44 15.70 -1.92
C GLY A 326 -3.14 15.77 -0.57
N ARG A 327 -4.25 15.06 -0.40
CA ARG A 327 -4.92 14.89 0.91
C ARG A 327 -5.06 13.43 1.29
N LYS A 328 -4.94 13.16 2.58
CA LYS A 328 -4.97 11.80 3.15
C LYS A 328 -5.75 11.78 4.44
N LEU A 329 -6.48 10.68 4.67
CA LEU A 329 -7.15 10.43 5.93
C LEU A 329 -6.18 9.88 6.97
N THR A 330 -6.34 10.36 8.21
CA THR A 330 -5.53 9.99 9.37
C THR A 330 -6.44 9.72 10.55
N ASP A 331 -5.97 8.92 11.50
CA ASP A 331 -6.67 8.82 12.76
C ASP A 331 -6.45 10.12 13.52
N SER A 332 -7.48 10.62 14.18
CA SER A 332 -7.38 11.82 14.98
C SER A 332 -6.36 11.58 16.10
N ILE A 333 -5.24 12.31 16.07
CA ILE A 333 -4.34 12.39 17.21
C ILE A 333 -5.16 12.99 18.36
N SER A 334 -5.46 12.17 19.37
CA SER A 334 -6.08 12.59 20.63
C SER A 334 -5.19 13.57 21.38
#